data_AF-A0AAN9M330-F1
#
_entry.id   AF-A0AAN9M330-F1
#
_cell.length_a   1.000
_cell.length_b   1.000
_cell.length_c   1.000
_cell.angle_alpha   90.00
_cell.angle_beta   90.00
_cell.angle_gamma   90.00
#
_symmetry.space_group_name_H-M   'P 1'
#
loop_
_entity.id
_entity.type
_entity.pdbx_description
1 polymer ?
#
loop_
_entity_poly.entity_id
_entity_poly.type
_entity_poly.pdbx_seq_one_letter_code
_entity_poly.pdbx_strand_id
1 'polypeptide(L)'
;MHARLWMNQKNKDNPCLHKMEYSNGFPRKRDVSLKELSKRLAEFAEVRGWDQYHSPRNLLLALVGEVGELSEIFQWKGEVAKGLPNWSSDDKEHLEEELSDVLLYLVRLADVCGLDLGQAALTKIVKNAQKYPITSTDHTTTSTRN
;
A
#
# COMPACT_ATOMS: atom_id res chain seq x y z
N MET A 1 -12.36 -7.10 -12.17
CA MET A 1 -13.58 -7.74 -11.62
C MET A 1 -13.39 -9.10 -10.94
N HIS A 2 -12.22 -9.77 -10.98
CA HIS A 2 -12.04 -11.07 -10.29
C HIS A 2 -11.05 -11.02 -9.11
N ALA A 3 -10.38 -9.89 -8.81
CA ALA A 3 -9.46 -9.74 -7.68
C ALA A 3 -10.20 -9.33 -6.39
N ARG A 4 -10.99 -8.25 -6.44
CA ARG A 4 -11.90 -7.81 -5.36
C ARG A 4 -12.79 -8.91 -4.80
N LEU A 5 -13.29 -9.85 -5.61
CA LEU A 5 -14.16 -10.94 -5.15
C LEU A 5 -13.50 -11.87 -4.13
N TRP A 6 -12.17 -11.97 -4.13
CA TRP A 6 -11.43 -12.76 -3.15
C TRP A 6 -11.46 -11.99 -1.84
N MET A 7 -10.77 -10.86 -1.75
CA MET A 7 -10.66 -10.07 -0.52
C MET A 7 -12.03 -9.68 0.09
N ASN A 8 -13.06 -9.41 -0.73
CA ASN A 8 -14.39 -8.99 -0.30
C ASN A 8 -15.41 -10.12 -0.05
N GLN A 9 -15.00 -11.40 0.05
CA GLN A 9 -15.88 -12.45 0.56
C GLN A 9 -16.14 -12.24 2.07
N LYS A 10 -17.00 -11.26 2.42
CA LYS A 10 -17.58 -11.06 3.74
C LYS A 10 -18.45 -12.27 4.05
N ASN A 11 -17.87 -13.29 4.69
CA ASN A 11 -18.66 -14.26 5.42
C ASN A 11 -18.44 -14.05 6.92
N LYS A 12 -19.56 -13.78 7.58
CA LYS A 12 -19.75 -13.66 9.01
C LYS A 12 -19.22 -14.96 9.64
N ASP A 13 -18.55 -14.85 10.79
CA ASP A 13 -17.89 -15.93 11.54
C ASP A 13 -16.43 -16.20 11.11
N ASN A 14 -15.53 -15.29 11.50
CA ASN A 14 -14.09 -15.43 11.29
C ASN A 14 -13.32 -15.47 12.64
N PRO A 15 -12.79 -16.63 13.07
CA PRO A 15 -12.07 -16.76 14.35
C PRO A 15 -10.75 -15.96 14.40
N CYS A 16 -10.23 -15.52 13.26
CA CYS A 16 -8.97 -14.77 13.15
C CYS A 16 -9.07 -13.32 13.66
N LEU A 17 -10.27 -12.77 13.82
CA LEU A 17 -10.50 -11.41 14.33
C LEU A 17 -10.36 -11.31 15.86
N HIS A 18 -10.19 -12.43 16.56
CA HIS A 18 -10.17 -12.47 18.02
C HIS A 18 -8.88 -11.94 18.68
N LYS A 19 -7.94 -11.37 17.91
CA LYS A 19 -6.70 -10.75 18.40
C LYS A 19 -6.52 -9.29 17.97
N MET A 20 -7.61 -8.56 17.73
CA MET A 20 -7.54 -7.10 17.67
C MET A 20 -7.89 -6.55 19.06
N GLU A 21 -6.95 -5.82 19.67
CA GLU A 21 -7.24 -5.03 20.85
C GLU A 21 -8.14 -3.86 20.44
N TYR A 22 -9.44 -4.03 20.65
CA TYR A 22 -10.43 -2.98 20.45
C TYR A 22 -10.48 -2.10 21.70
N SER A 23 -10.36 -0.78 21.52
CA SER A 23 -10.74 0.20 22.53
C SER A 23 -11.86 1.04 21.94
N ASN A 24 -13.05 1.03 22.59
CA ASN A 24 -14.26 1.72 22.10
C ASN A 24 -14.71 1.31 20.69
N GLY A 25 -14.56 0.03 20.32
CA GLY A 25 -15.06 -0.49 19.03
C GLY A 25 -14.19 -0.19 17.81
N PHE A 26 -13.04 0.47 17.99
CA PHE A 26 -12.05 0.71 16.93
C PHE A 26 -10.70 0.04 17.25
N PRO A 27 -9.95 -0.41 16.23
CA PRO A 27 -8.58 -0.87 16.42
C PRO A 27 -7.74 0.28 16.99
N ARG A 28 -6.98 0.04 18.08
CA ARG A 28 -6.04 1.06 18.61
C ARG A 28 -5.06 1.49 17.52
N LYS A 29 -4.85 2.81 17.39
CA LYS A 29 -3.78 3.39 16.58
C LYS A 29 -2.43 2.86 17.06
N ARG A 30 -1.80 2.00 16.28
CA ARG A 30 -0.46 1.45 16.52
C ARG A 30 0.27 1.31 15.20
N ASP A 31 1.59 1.41 15.23
CA ASP A 31 2.41 1.14 14.05
C ASP A 31 2.30 -0.33 13.66
N VAL A 32 2.17 -0.57 12.35
CA VAL A 32 2.09 -1.90 11.76
C VAL A 32 3.29 -2.07 10.83
N SER A 33 4.08 -3.13 11.05
CA SER A 33 5.22 -3.45 10.18
C SER A 33 4.77 -4.24 8.95
N LEU A 34 5.54 -4.16 7.85
CA LEU A 34 5.29 -4.99 6.66
C LEU A 34 5.33 -6.49 6.97
N LYS A 35 6.18 -6.90 7.92
CA LYS A 35 6.25 -8.30 8.38
C LYS A 35 4.98 -8.75 9.10
N GLU A 36 4.39 -7.85 9.91
CA GLU A 36 3.11 -8.11 10.56
C GLU A 36 1.97 -8.21 9.53
N LEU A 37 1.93 -7.32 8.54
CA LEU A 37 0.95 -7.41 7.44
C LEU A 37 1.10 -8.72 6.66
N SER A 38 2.33 -9.09 6.30
CA SER A 38 2.64 -10.33 5.59
C SER A 38 2.10 -11.55 6.34
N LYS A 39 2.37 -11.62 7.65
CA LYS A 39 1.90 -12.71 8.50
C LYS A 39 0.37 -12.78 8.55
N ARG A 40 -0.30 -11.64 8.74
CA ARG A 40 -1.78 -11.58 8.77
C ARG A 40 -2.39 -11.99 7.44
N LEU A 41 -1.79 -11.58 6.32
CA LEU A 41 -2.24 -11.97 4.98
C LEU A 41 -2.06 -13.46 4.71
N ALA A 42 -0.93 -14.04 5.15
CA ALA A 42 -0.70 -15.48 5.06
C ALA A 42 -1.74 -16.26 5.87
N GLU A 43 -1.95 -15.89 7.14
CA GLU A 43 -2.98 -16.51 8.00
C GLU A 43 -4.39 -16.37 7.41
N PHE A 44 -4.71 -15.20 6.85
CA PHE A 44 -6.00 -14.94 6.22
C PHE A 44 -6.23 -15.82 4.99
N ALA A 45 -5.20 -16.02 4.17
CA ALA A 45 -5.24 -16.86 2.99
C ALA A 45 -5.33 -18.36 3.33
N GLU A 46 -4.56 -18.81 4.33
CA GLU A 46 -4.52 -20.20 4.79
C GLU A 46 -5.90 -20.66 5.28
N VAL A 47 -6.54 -19.88 6.16
CA VAL A 47 -7.86 -20.20 6.73
C VAL A 47 -8.96 -20.30 5.65
N ARG A 48 -8.76 -19.66 4.50
CA ARG A 48 -9.69 -19.67 3.36
C ARG A 48 -9.29 -20.66 2.27
N GLY A 49 -8.16 -21.36 2.42
CA GLY A 49 -7.61 -22.25 1.40
C GLY A 49 -7.25 -21.51 0.10
N TRP A 50 -6.91 -20.23 0.17
CA TRP A 50 -6.66 -19.39 -1.01
C TRP A 50 -5.25 -19.48 -1.56
N ASP A 51 -4.33 -20.14 -0.86
CA ASP A 51 -2.94 -20.24 -1.30
C ASP A 51 -2.79 -20.90 -2.67
N GLN A 52 -3.71 -21.79 -3.05
CA GLN A 52 -3.74 -22.40 -4.39
C GLN A 52 -3.93 -21.38 -5.54
N TYR A 53 -4.44 -20.18 -5.24
CA TYR A 53 -4.68 -19.12 -6.24
C TYR A 53 -3.63 -18.01 -6.19
N HIS A 54 -2.83 -17.96 -5.13
CA HIS A 54 -1.79 -16.97 -4.87
C HIS A 54 -0.47 -17.28 -5.57
N SER A 55 -0.51 -17.64 -6.86
CA SER A 55 0.70 -17.67 -7.67
C SER A 55 1.25 -16.25 -7.87
N PRO A 56 2.58 -16.05 -8.01
CA PRO A 56 3.17 -14.72 -8.23
C PRO A 56 2.53 -13.95 -9.39
N ARG A 57 2.22 -14.63 -10.49
CA ARG A 57 1.55 -14.02 -11.65
C ARG A 57 0.15 -13.51 -11.28
N ASN A 58 -0.64 -14.30 -10.56
CA ASN A 58 -2.01 -13.91 -10.22
C ASN A 58 -2.02 -12.73 -9.25
N LEU A 59 -1.12 -12.73 -8.25
CA LEU A 59 -0.96 -11.63 -7.31
C LEU A 59 -0.50 -10.34 -8.02
N LEU A 60 0.42 -10.44 -8.98
CA LEU A 60 0.83 -9.30 -9.80
C LEU A 60 -0.34 -8.74 -10.62
N LEU A 61 -1.15 -9.59 -11.24
CA LEU A 61 -2.32 -9.14 -12.02
C LEU A 61 -3.40 -8.51 -11.13
N ALA A 62 -3.60 -9.03 -9.92
CA ALA A 62 -4.47 -8.42 -8.93
C ALA A 62 -3.96 -7.04 -8.52
N LEU A 63 -2.66 -6.93 -8.17
CA LEU A 63 -2.01 -5.65 -7.87
C LEU A 63 -2.21 -4.61 -8.98
N VAL A 64 -2.04 -5.00 -10.25
CA VAL A 64 -2.28 -4.10 -11.39
C VAL A 64 -3.75 -3.67 -11.46
N GLY A 65 -4.69 -4.55 -11.12
CA GLY A 65 -6.11 -4.22 -11.01
C GLY A 65 -6.35 -3.10 -10.00
N GLU A 66 -5.84 -3.25 -8.77
CA GLU A 66 -6.03 -2.25 -7.70
C GLU A 66 -5.30 -0.93 -8.00
N VAL A 67 -4.16 -0.97 -8.71
CA VAL A 67 -3.53 0.26 -9.24
C VAL A 67 -4.43 0.95 -10.27
N GLY A 68 -5.19 0.18 -11.06
CA GLY A 68 -6.21 0.70 -11.95
C GLY A 68 -7.35 1.38 -11.20
N GLU A 69 -7.91 0.72 -10.18
CA GLU A 69 -8.97 1.27 -9.33
C GLU A 69 -8.51 2.55 -8.60
N LEU A 70 -7.29 2.54 -8.04
CA LEU A 70 -6.64 3.74 -7.50
C LEU A 70 -6.53 4.86 -8.55
N SER A 71 -6.19 4.53 -9.79
CA SER A 71 -6.07 5.51 -10.87
C SER A 71 -7.42 6.12 -11.26
N GLU A 72 -8.50 5.35 -11.20
CA GLU A 72 -9.87 5.82 -11.50
C GLU A 72 -10.32 6.95 -10.56
N ILE A 73 -9.82 6.97 -9.32
CA ILE A 73 -10.09 8.05 -8.35
C ILE A 73 -9.55 9.39 -8.85
N PHE A 74 -8.41 9.38 -9.54
CA PHE A 74 -7.72 10.59 -10.01
C PHE A 74 -8.02 10.95 -11.47
N GLN A 75 -8.51 10.01 -12.29
CA GLN A 75 -8.54 10.14 -13.75
C GLN A 75 -9.25 11.41 -14.28
N TRP A 76 -10.24 11.93 -13.54
CA TRP A 76 -11.00 13.14 -13.91
C TRP A 76 -10.74 14.33 -12.98
N LYS A 77 -9.82 14.18 -12.02
CA LYS A 77 -9.37 15.28 -11.17
C LYS A 77 -8.31 16.06 -11.96
N GLY A 78 -8.39 17.38 -11.99
CA GLY A 78 -7.31 18.23 -12.49
C GLY A 78 -6.10 18.19 -11.56
N GLU A 79 -5.38 19.30 -11.43
CA GLU A 79 -4.31 19.41 -10.42
C GLU A 79 -4.84 19.14 -9.00
N VAL A 80 -4.28 18.13 -8.33
CA VAL A 80 -4.68 17.74 -6.97
C VAL A 80 -3.69 18.32 -5.97
N ALA A 81 -4.20 19.19 -5.09
CA ALA A 81 -3.39 19.80 -4.04
C ALA A 81 -2.97 18.77 -2.97
N LYS A 82 -1.74 18.93 -2.46
CA LYS A 82 -1.24 18.15 -1.32
C LYS A 82 -2.18 18.30 -0.12
N GLY A 83 -2.42 17.20 0.60
CA GLY A 83 -3.32 17.18 1.76
C GLY A 83 -4.81 17.13 1.43
N LEU A 84 -5.18 17.12 0.13
CA LEU A 84 -6.55 16.89 -0.33
C LEU A 84 -7.61 17.78 0.36
N PRO A 85 -7.43 19.11 0.41
CA PRO A 85 -8.31 20.01 1.17
C PRO A 85 -9.74 20.06 0.63
N ASN A 86 -9.92 19.78 -0.67
CA ASN A 86 -11.21 19.86 -1.37
C ASN A 86 -11.87 18.49 -1.58
N TRP A 87 -11.35 17.43 -0.94
CA TRP A 87 -11.89 16.07 -1.06
C TRP A 87 -12.87 15.81 0.08
N SER A 88 -13.99 15.17 -0.24
CA SER A 88 -14.97 14.74 0.77
C SER A 88 -14.39 13.65 1.69
N SER A 89 -15.12 13.30 2.75
CA SER A 89 -14.81 12.12 3.57
C SER A 89 -14.77 10.86 2.71
N ASP A 90 -15.77 10.70 1.85
CA ASP A 90 -15.97 9.49 1.06
C ASP A 90 -14.89 9.36 -0.03
N ASP A 91 -14.47 10.48 -0.63
CA ASP A 91 -13.32 10.51 -1.55
C ASP A 91 -12.03 10.04 -0.85
N LYS A 92 -11.83 10.41 0.43
CA LYS A 92 -10.65 10.04 1.21
C LYS A 92 -10.72 8.60 1.67
N GLU A 93 -11.88 8.12 2.10
CA GLU A 93 -12.10 6.73 2.46
C GLU A 93 -11.83 5.81 1.27
N HIS A 94 -12.39 6.12 0.10
CA HIS A 94 -12.14 5.35 -1.12
C HIS A 94 -10.66 5.36 -1.50
N LEU A 95 -9.97 6.51 -1.38
CA LEU A 95 -8.52 6.57 -1.58
C LEU A 95 -7.74 5.70 -0.59
N GLU A 96 -8.12 5.70 0.68
CA GLU A 96 -7.50 4.87 1.72
C GLU A 96 -7.70 3.38 1.44
N GLU A 97 -8.87 2.98 0.97
CA GLU A 97 -9.17 1.60 0.56
C GLU A 97 -8.26 1.16 -0.60
N GLU A 98 -8.23 1.90 -1.71
CA GLU A 98 -7.44 1.51 -2.89
C GLU A 98 -5.93 1.54 -2.64
N LEU A 99 -5.43 2.51 -1.86
CA LEU A 99 -4.03 2.51 -1.42
C LEU A 99 -3.70 1.29 -0.56
N SER A 100 -4.64 0.88 0.29
CA SER A 100 -4.49 -0.30 1.15
C SER A 100 -4.47 -1.57 0.31
N ASP A 101 -5.37 -1.71 -0.66
CA ASP A 101 -5.44 -2.89 -1.53
C ASP A 101 -4.15 -3.06 -2.36
N VAL A 102 -3.63 -1.96 -2.93
CA VAL A 102 -2.31 -1.94 -3.59
C VAL A 102 -1.20 -2.39 -2.64
N LEU A 103 -1.17 -1.86 -1.41
CA LEU A 103 -0.17 -2.25 -0.41
C LEU A 103 -0.26 -3.74 -0.06
N LEU A 104 -1.45 -4.24 0.23
CA LEU A 104 -1.66 -5.61 0.70
C LEU A 104 -1.29 -6.63 -0.37
N TYR A 105 -1.65 -6.40 -1.64
CA TYR A 105 -1.21 -7.27 -2.73
C TYR A 105 0.30 -7.21 -2.96
N LEU A 106 0.93 -6.03 -2.84
CA LEU A 106 2.39 -5.91 -2.95
C LEU A 106 3.11 -6.67 -1.84
N VAL A 107 2.63 -6.58 -0.59
CA VAL A 107 3.18 -7.33 0.54
C VAL A 107 3.01 -8.84 0.31
N ARG A 108 1.82 -9.29 -0.08
CA ARG A 108 1.58 -10.73 -0.31
C ARG A 108 2.41 -11.26 -1.48
N LEU A 109 2.57 -10.48 -2.55
CA LEU A 109 3.44 -10.85 -3.67
C LEU A 109 4.90 -11.00 -3.23
N ALA A 110 5.42 -10.07 -2.42
CA ALA A 110 6.77 -10.17 -1.90
C ALA A 110 6.97 -11.42 -1.03
N ASP A 111 5.99 -11.72 -0.16
CA ASP A 111 5.99 -12.88 0.73
C ASP A 111 6.02 -14.21 -0.05
N VAL A 112 5.13 -14.38 -1.04
CA VAL A 112 5.11 -15.58 -1.90
C VAL A 112 6.39 -15.71 -2.72
N CYS A 113 7.05 -14.61 -3.04
CA CYS A 113 8.36 -14.60 -3.71
C CYS A 113 9.56 -14.78 -2.75
N GLY A 114 9.33 -14.88 -1.44
CA GLY A 114 10.39 -15.05 -0.43
C GLY A 114 11.25 -13.79 -0.22
N LEU A 115 10.69 -12.60 -0.43
CA LEU A 115 11.38 -11.32 -0.33
C LEU A 115 11.03 -10.57 0.96
N ASP A 116 12.04 -10.12 1.70
CA ASP A 116 11.84 -9.11 2.75
C ASP A 116 11.64 -7.73 2.10
N LEU A 117 10.38 -7.36 1.88
CA LEU A 117 10.01 -6.11 1.23
C LEU A 117 10.51 -4.88 1.99
N GLY A 118 10.53 -4.91 3.32
CA GLY A 118 11.01 -3.81 4.15
C GLY A 118 12.50 -3.58 3.95
N GLN A 119 13.29 -4.65 4.04
CA GLN A 119 14.74 -4.57 3.79
C GLN A 119 15.06 -4.18 2.34
N ALA A 120 14.28 -4.68 1.37
CA ALA A 120 14.42 -4.32 -0.04
C ALA A 120 14.15 -2.82 -0.27
N ALA A 121 13.11 -2.26 0.35
CA ALA A 121 12.78 -0.84 0.27
C ALA A 121 13.88 0.05 0.86
N LEU A 122 14.38 -0.29 2.06
CA LEU A 122 15.49 0.44 2.70
C LEU A 122 16.74 0.43 1.82
N THR A 123 17.09 -0.73 1.25
CA THR A 123 18.21 -0.86 0.31
C THR A 123 18.00 -0.02 -0.94
N LYS A 124 16.77 0.06 -1.46
CA LYS A 124 16.43 0.84 -2.65
C LYS A 124 16.57 2.35 -2.41
N ILE A 125 16.23 2.84 -1.22
CA ILE A 125 16.40 4.25 -0.84
C ILE A 125 17.89 4.65 -0.90
N VAL A 126 18.78 3.84 -0.33
CA VAL A 126 20.23 4.09 -0.40
C VAL A 126 20.72 4.12 -1.84
N LYS A 127 20.30 3.16 -2.67
CA LYS A 127 20.63 3.12 -4.11
C LYS A 127 20.09 4.35 -4.86
N ASN A 128 18.90 4.84 -4.51
CA ASN A 128 18.31 6.03 -5.13
C ASN A 128 19.10 7.30 -4.77
N ALA A 129 19.52 7.44 -3.51
CA ALA A 129 20.33 8.58 -3.06
C ALA A 129 21.68 8.64 -3.78
N GLN A 130 22.29 7.49 -4.06
CA GLN A 130 23.51 7.41 -4.87
C GLN A 130 23.27 7.77 -6.33
N LYS A 131 22.12 7.36 -6.89
CA LYS A 131 21.75 7.65 -8.28
C LYS A 131 21.40 9.13 -8.51
N TYR A 132 20.81 9.79 -7.51
CA TYR A 132 20.38 11.18 -7.57
C TYR A 132 20.99 11.99 -6.41
N PRO A 133 22.29 12.34 -6.50
CA PRO A 133 22.95 13.12 -5.45
C PRO A 133 22.36 14.53 -5.38
N ILE A 134 22.41 15.12 -4.18
CA ILE A 134 22.06 16.53 -4.00
C ILE A 134 23.15 17.36 -4.70
N THR A 135 22.85 17.91 -5.87
CA THR A 135 23.67 18.98 -6.43
C THR A 135 23.40 20.26 -5.64
N SER A 136 24.41 20.74 -4.90
CA SER A 136 24.38 22.07 -4.30
C SER A 136 24.26 23.12 -5.41
N THR A 137 23.05 23.62 -5.68
CA THR A 137 22.88 24.90 -6.38
C THR A 137 23.14 26.01 -5.40
N ASP A 138 24.42 26.24 -5.08
CA ASP A 138 24.86 27.46 -4.41
C ASP A 138 25.65 28.30 -5.41
N HIS A 139 24.90 29.01 -6.26
CA HIS A 139 25.43 30.14 -7.01
C HIS A 139 25.05 31.42 -6.27
N THR A 140 25.67 31.62 -5.11
CA THR A 140 25.88 32.98 -4.59
C THR A 140 26.80 33.71 -5.57
N THR A 141 26.24 34.27 -6.63
CA THR A 141 26.97 35.21 -7.51
C THR A 141 26.56 36.60 -7.11
N THR A 142 27.21 37.10 -6.07
CA THR A 142 27.44 38.53 -5.87
C THR A 142 28.06 39.09 -7.15
N SER A 143 27.28 39.84 -7.93
CA SER A 143 27.83 40.69 -8.98
C SER A 143 27.11 42.02 -8.97
N THR A 144 27.68 42.91 -8.17
CA THR A 144 27.58 44.35 -8.25
C THR A 144 27.62 44.82 -9.70
N ARG A 145 26.60 45.55 -10.15
CA ARG A 145 26.74 46.49 -11.26
C ARG A 145 26.08 47.82 -10.90
N ASN A 146 26.98 48.78 -10.71
CA ASN A 146 26.93 50.23 -10.87
C ASN A 146 25.65 50.81 -11.47
#